data_AF-A0A6A6UV08-F1
#
_entry.id   AF-A0A6A6UV08-F1
#
_cell.length_a   1.000
_cell.length_b   1.000
_cell.length_c   1.000
_cell.angle_alpha   90.00
_cell.angle_beta   90.00
_cell.angle_gamma   90.00
#
_symmetry.space_group_name_H-M   'P 1'
#
loop_
_entity.id
_entity.type
_entity.pdbx_description
1 polymer ?
#
loop_
_entity_poly.entity_id
_entity_poly.type
_entity_poly.pdbx_seq_one_letter_code
_entity_poly.pdbx_strand_id
1 'polypeptide(L)'
;MVAIARSFGAARAAARSVQYAGKPASRFVSTQAPRNSLVQQSALRNAFKNNVKVQSRGIVAESTAAAMVAAAKIQGAGIATVGLAGAGVGIGTVFGGLIQGVARNPSLRGQLFQYAVLGFAFAEATGLFALMMSFLLLYVA
;
A
#
# COMPACT_ATOMS: atom_id res chain seq x y z
N MET A 1 12.97 13.97 -9.77
CA MET A 1 13.27 12.61 -10.28
C MET A 1 14.36 11.86 -9.47
N VAL A 2 14.48 11.99 -8.14
CA VAL A 2 15.33 11.05 -7.36
C VAL A 2 14.81 10.93 -5.92
N ALA A 3 13.88 10.00 -5.69
CA ALA A 3 13.61 9.47 -4.34
C ALA A 3 13.06 8.02 -4.38
N ILE A 4 13.27 7.33 -5.51
CA ILE A 4 13.00 5.89 -5.66
C ILE A 4 14.35 5.18 -5.54
N ALA A 5 14.90 5.03 -4.33
CA ALA A 5 16.18 4.33 -4.16
C ALA A 5 16.45 3.77 -2.74
N ARG A 6 15.44 3.52 -1.90
CA ARG A 6 15.69 2.98 -0.55
C ARG A 6 14.95 1.69 -0.17
N SER A 7 14.37 0.95 -1.13
CA SER A 7 13.59 -0.27 -0.82
C SER A 7 14.17 -1.59 -1.34
N PHE A 8 15.38 -1.62 -1.90
CA PHE A 8 15.96 -2.87 -2.46
C PHE A 8 17.30 -3.30 -1.83
N GLY A 9 17.64 -2.77 -0.65
CA GLY A 9 18.95 -3.00 -0.01
C GLY A 9 19.02 -4.17 0.99
N ALA A 10 17.90 -4.69 1.49
CA ALA A 10 17.93 -5.64 2.61
C ALA A 10 17.99 -7.13 2.20
N ALA A 11 17.77 -7.45 0.92
CA ALA A 11 17.67 -8.85 0.45
C ALA A 11 18.98 -9.44 -0.13
N ARG A 12 20.10 -8.70 -0.14
CA ARG A 12 21.36 -9.11 -0.81
C ARG A 12 22.58 -9.15 0.13
N ALA A 13 22.40 -9.52 1.39
CA ALA A 13 23.50 -9.77 2.32
C ALA A 13 23.48 -11.20 2.93
N ALA A 14 22.65 -12.09 2.37
CA ALA A 14 22.49 -13.47 2.82
C ALA A 14 22.80 -14.47 1.69
N ALA A 15 24.01 -14.41 1.10
CA ALA A 15 24.58 -15.51 0.31
C ALA A 15 25.98 -15.16 -0.21
N ARG A 16 27.02 -15.31 0.63
CA ARG A 16 28.35 -15.70 0.14
C ARG A 16 29.17 -16.42 1.20
N SER A 17 28.90 -17.72 1.28
CA SER A 17 29.85 -18.83 1.37
C SER A 17 31.21 -18.64 2.05
N VAL A 18 31.39 -19.46 3.08
CA VAL A 18 32.55 -20.35 3.29
C VAL A 18 33.89 -19.70 3.63
N GLN A 19 34.25 -19.74 4.92
CA GLN A 19 35.65 -19.83 5.32
C GLN A 19 35.83 -20.80 6.50
N TYR A 20 36.35 -21.97 6.12
CA TYR A 20 37.31 -22.84 6.80
C TYR A 20 37.50 -22.73 8.33
N ALA A 21 37.21 -23.85 8.98
CA ALA A 21 37.97 -24.48 10.08
C ALA A 21 38.87 -23.59 10.94
N GLY A 22 38.34 -23.16 12.08
CA GLY A 22 39.09 -22.79 13.28
C GLY A 22 38.34 -23.32 14.49
N LYS A 23 38.86 -24.38 15.12
CA LYS A 23 38.34 -24.95 16.37
C LYS A 23 38.15 -23.82 17.41
N PRO A 24 36.97 -23.62 18.02
CA PRO A 24 36.93 -22.95 19.30
C PRO A 24 37.51 -23.96 20.30
N ALA A 25 38.71 -23.68 20.79
CA ALA A 25 39.26 -24.38 21.94
C ALA A 25 38.21 -24.30 23.07
N SER A 26 37.58 -25.42 23.35
CA SER A 26 36.76 -25.63 24.55
C SER A 26 37.70 -25.50 25.74
N ARG A 27 37.81 -24.27 26.27
CA ARG A 27 38.36 -24.05 27.59
C ARG A 27 37.41 -24.73 28.56
N PHE A 28 37.82 -25.91 29.01
CA PHE A 28 37.20 -26.67 30.08
C PHE A 28 37.09 -25.75 31.31
N VAL A 29 35.95 -25.10 31.48
CA VAL A 29 35.53 -24.52 32.75
C VAL A 29 34.49 -25.47 33.31
N SER A 30 34.98 -26.33 34.20
CA SER A 30 34.15 -27.08 35.12
C SER A 30 33.40 -26.07 36.01
N THR A 31 32.12 -25.85 35.72
CA THR A 31 31.16 -25.45 36.76
C THR A 31 30.10 -26.53 36.86
N GLN A 32 30.38 -27.47 37.74
CA GLN A 32 29.46 -28.27 38.53
C GLN A 32 27.96 -28.08 38.21
N ALA A 33 27.39 -29.08 37.53
CA ALA A 33 25.94 -29.17 37.35
C ALA A 33 25.26 -29.34 38.73
N PRO A 34 24.29 -28.49 39.12
CA PRO A 34 23.53 -28.71 40.34
C PRO A 34 22.60 -29.91 40.15
N ARG A 35 22.74 -30.90 41.03
CA ARG A 35 22.05 -32.20 41.04
C ARG A 35 20.55 -32.13 41.42
N ASN A 36 19.80 -31.13 40.94
CA ASN A 36 18.37 -31.00 41.26
C ASN A 36 17.52 -31.01 39.98
N SER A 37 17.03 -32.19 39.62
CA SER A 37 16.18 -32.49 38.44
C SER A 37 14.91 -31.65 38.34
N LEU A 38 14.39 -31.16 39.46
CA LEU A 38 13.18 -30.33 39.53
C LEU A 38 13.42 -28.87 39.10
N VAL A 39 14.62 -28.33 39.32
CA VAL A 39 14.96 -26.95 38.93
C VAL A 39 15.24 -26.87 37.43
N GLN A 40 15.80 -27.93 36.84
CA GLN A 40 15.98 -28.02 35.39
C GLN A 40 14.64 -28.16 34.66
N GLN A 41 13.69 -28.91 35.21
CA GLN A 41 12.36 -29.04 34.60
C GLN A 41 11.52 -27.77 34.73
N SER A 42 11.65 -27.02 35.81
CA SER A 42 10.99 -25.71 35.97
C SER A 42 11.64 -24.62 35.10
N ALA A 43 12.97 -24.61 34.96
CA ALA A 43 13.68 -23.71 34.04
C ALA A 43 13.30 -23.96 32.58
N LEU A 44 13.21 -25.22 32.14
CA LEU A 44 12.75 -25.58 30.78
C LEU A 44 11.27 -25.20 30.55
N ARG A 45 10.40 -25.43 31.54
CA ARG A 45 8.98 -25.02 31.47
C ARG A 45 8.83 -23.50 31.41
N ASN A 46 9.63 -22.75 32.15
CA ASN A 46 9.63 -21.29 32.13
C ASN A 46 10.21 -20.74 30.82
N ALA A 47 11.28 -21.34 30.30
CA ALA A 47 11.84 -20.99 29.00
C ALA A 47 10.85 -21.25 27.84
N PHE A 48 10.13 -22.37 27.89
CA PHE A 48 9.09 -22.70 26.90
C PHE A 48 7.88 -21.77 27.00
N LYS A 49 7.39 -21.47 28.22
CA LYS A 49 6.30 -20.49 28.45
C LYS A 49 6.68 -19.08 28.00
N ASN A 50 7.94 -18.67 28.17
CA ASN A 50 8.42 -17.37 27.73
C ASN A 50 8.51 -17.29 26.19
N ASN A 51 8.95 -18.35 25.51
CA ASN A 51 8.99 -18.39 24.04
C ASN A 51 7.60 -18.32 23.39
N VAL A 52 6.60 -18.99 23.95
CA VAL A 52 5.21 -18.97 23.43
C VAL A 52 4.57 -17.58 23.57
N LYS A 53 4.86 -16.84 24.65
CA LYS A 53 4.37 -15.46 24.84
C LYS A 53 5.06 -14.44 23.94
N VAL A 54 6.33 -14.68 23.57
CA VAL A 54 7.12 -13.78 22.70
C VAL A 54 6.68 -13.89 21.24
N GLN A 55 6.28 -15.08 20.78
CA GLN A 55 5.80 -15.27 19.39
C GLN A 55 4.39 -14.74 19.12
N SER A 56 3.50 -14.70 20.13
CA SER A 56 2.09 -14.36 19.89
C SER A 56 1.78 -12.86 19.79
N ARG A 57 2.75 -11.97 20.08
CA ARG A 57 2.48 -10.52 20.16
C ARG A 57 3.14 -9.65 19.10
N GLY A 58 4.24 -10.10 18.50
CA GLY A 58 5.01 -9.27 17.55
C GLY A 58 4.66 -9.49 16.08
N ILE A 59 4.49 -10.75 15.64
CA ILE A 59 4.42 -11.03 14.20
C ILE A 59 3.00 -10.90 13.65
N VAL A 60 1.98 -11.35 14.40
CA VAL A 60 0.60 -11.44 13.87
C VAL A 60 -0.15 -10.11 13.94
N ALA A 61 0.03 -9.32 15.01
CA ALA A 61 -0.68 -8.05 15.15
C ALA A 61 -0.18 -7.01 14.13
N GLU A 62 1.14 -6.91 13.94
CA GLU A 62 1.74 -5.94 13.02
C GLU A 62 1.55 -6.35 11.55
N SER A 63 1.64 -7.65 11.22
CA SER A 63 1.34 -8.14 9.87
C SER A 63 -0.13 -7.96 9.50
N THR A 64 -1.05 -8.16 10.46
CA THR A 64 -2.49 -8.00 10.21
C THR A 64 -2.85 -6.52 10.09
N ALA A 65 -2.29 -5.65 10.93
CA ALA A 65 -2.50 -4.20 10.80
C ALA A 65 -2.00 -3.67 9.45
N ALA A 66 -0.80 -4.07 9.00
CA ALA A 66 -0.27 -3.70 7.69
C ALA A 66 -1.14 -4.23 6.54
N ALA A 67 -1.66 -5.46 6.63
CA ALA A 67 -2.56 -6.03 5.65
C ALA A 67 -3.91 -5.27 5.59
N MET A 68 -4.46 -4.87 6.73
CA MET A 68 -5.71 -4.10 6.81
C MET A 68 -5.55 -2.71 6.21
N VAL A 69 -4.42 -2.04 6.45
CA VAL A 69 -4.12 -0.73 5.83
C VAL A 69 -3.97 -0.88 4.32
N ALA A 70 -3.26 -1.92 3.85
CA ALA A 70 -3.13 -2.19 2.42
C ALA A 70 -4.49 -2.51 1.74
N ALA A 71 -5.36 -3.27 2.40
CA ALA A 71 -6.70 -3.55 1.90
C ALA A 71 -7.57 -2.28 1.85
N ALA A 72 -7.58 -1.49 2.93
CA ALA A 72 -8.33 -0.23 3.01
C ALA A 72 -7.88 0.77 1.93
N LYS A 73 -6.59 0.80 1.63
CA LYS A 73 -6.00 1.64 0.57
C LYS A 73 -6.57 1.32 -0.82
N ILE A 74 -6.58 0.04 -1.20
CA ILE A 74 -7.09 -0.41 -2.50
C ILE A 74 -8.61 -0.16 -2.58
N GLN A 75 -9.32 -0.42 -1.49
CA GLN A 75 -10.77 -0.24 -1.44
C GLN A 75 -11.15 1.24 -1.51
N GLY A 76 -10.49 2.10 -0.73
CA GLY A 76 -10.67 3.56 -0.77
C GLY A 76 -10.37 4.15 -2.15
N ALA A 77 -9.29 3.70 -2.80
CA ALA A 77 -8.95 4.13 -4.14
C ALA A 77 -10.01 3.76 -5.19
N GLY A 78 -10.59 2.56 -5.10
CA GLY A 78 -11.67 2.12 -6.00
C GLY A 78 -12.97 2.90 -5.78
N ILE A 79 -13.32 3.24 -4.55
CA ILE A 79 -14.52 4.03 -4.26
C ILE A 79 -14.32 5.49 -4.74
N ALA A 80 -13.10 6.02 -4.65
CA ALA A 80 -12.78 7.37 -5.13
C ALA A 80 -13.00 7.53 -6.65
N THR A 81 -12.88 6.47 -7.46
CA THR A 81 -13.09 6.58 -8.92
C THR A 81 -14.56 6.69 -9.33
N VAL A 82 -15.51 6.46 -8.42
CA VAL A 82 -16.96 6.59 -8.73
C VAL A 82 -17.30 8.01 -9.22
N GLY A 83 -16.51 9.02 -8.82
CA GLY A 83 -16.63 10.39 -9.33
C GLY A 83 -16.54 10.51 -10.86
N LEU A 84 -15.93 9.55 -11.56
CA LEU A 84 -15.87 9.57 -13.03
C LEU A 84 -17.21 9.37 -13.71
N ALA A 85 -18.17 8.75 -13.03
CA ALA A 85 -19.54 8.68 -13.53
C ALA A 85 -20.11 10.10 -13.73
N GLY A 86 -19.81 11.03 -12.82
CA GLY A 86 -20.22 12.43 -12.91
C GLY A 86 -19.61 13.15 -14.13
N ALA A 87 -18.32 12.90 -14.41
CA ALA A 87 -17.66 13.43 -15.60
C ALA A 87 -18.31 12.90 -16.89
N GLY A 88 -18.57 11.60 -16.97
CA GLY A 88 -19.24 10.98 -18.12
C GLY A 88 -20.64 11.55 -18.37
N VAL A 89 -21.44 11.71 -17.31
CA VAL A 89 -22.76 12.35 -17.40
C VAL A 89 -22.65 13.82 -17.82
N GLY A 90 -21.69 14.57 -17.25
CA GLY A 90 -21.45 15.97 -17.60
C GLY A 90 -21.08 16.17 -19.07
N ILE A 91 -20.22 15.31 -19.61
CA ILE A 91 -19.83 15.35 -21.03
C ILE A 91 -21.05 15.05 -21.92
N GLY A 92 -21.83 14.02 -21.58
CA GLY A 92 -23.04 13.66 -22.32
C GLY A 92 -24.07 14.79 -22.36
N THR A 93 -24.29 15.49 -21.24
CA THR A 93 -25.24 16.60 -21.18
C THR A 93 -24.74 17.84 -21.95
N VAL A 94 -23.46 18.17 -21.86
CA VAL A 94 -22.85 19.30 -22.60
C VAL A 94 -22.97 19.08 -24.12
N PHE A 95 -22.57 17.90 -24.62
CA PHE A 95 -22.67 17.61 -26.05
C PHE A 95 -24.12 17.42 -26.51
N GLY A 96 -25.00 16.86 -25.67
CA GLY A 96 -26.44 16.80 -25.94
C GLY A 96 -27.05 18.19 -26.11
N GLY A 97 -26.72 19.13 -25.22
CA GLY A 97 -27.14 20.53 -25.32
C GLY A 97 -26.56 21.24 -26.55
N LEU A 98 -25.32 20.95 -26.93
CA LEU A 98 -24.71 21.48 -28.14
C LEU A 98 -25.47 21.05 -29.40
N ILE A 99 -25.76 19.75 -29.56
CA ILE A 99 -26.46 19.24 -30.75
C ILE A 99 -27.86 19.86 -30.85
N GLN A 100 -28.61 19.92 -29.75
CA GLN A 100 -29.92 20.54 -29.73
C GLN A 100 -29.87 22.05 -30.02
N GLY A 101 -28.85 22.76 -29.49
CA GLY A 101 -28.66 24.18 -29.74
C GLY A 101 -28.31 24.48 -31.21
N VAL A 102 -27.39 23.70 -31.79
CA VAL A 102 -27.00 23.81 -33.21
C VAL A 102 -28.15 23.43 -34.14
N ALA A 103 -28.96 22.43 -33.78
CA ALA A 103 -30.13 22.03 -34.56
C ALA A 103 -31.20 23.14 -34.62
N ARG A 104 -31.33 23.97 -33.58
CA ARG A 104 -32.26 25.11 -33.56
C ARG A 104 -31.73 26.33 -34.29
N ASN A 105 -30.43 26.61 -34.17
CA ASN A 105 -29.82 27.74 -34.86
C ASN A 105 -28.38 27.43 -35.31
N PRO A 106 -28.18 26.97 -36.56
CA PRO A 106 -26.87 26.56 -37.06
C PRO A 106 -25.90 27.74 -37.25
N SER A 107 -26.39 28.97 -37.36
CA SER A 107 -25.54 30.17 -37.52
C SER A 107 -24.65 30.44 -36.31
N LEU A 108 -25.10 30.04 -35.10
CA LEU A 108 -24.38 30.25 -33.85
C LEU A 108 -23.44 29.08 -33.49
N ARG A 109 -23.29 28.08 -34.36
CA ARG A 109 -22.49 26.86 -34.10
C ARG A 109 -21.09 27.16 -33.58
N GLY A 110 -20.39 28.15 -34.13
CA GLY A 110 -19.03 28.49 -33.71
C GLY A 110 -18.95 28.92 -32.25
N GLN A 111 -19.88 29.76 -31.79
CA GLN A 111 -19.94 30.24 -30.42
C GLN A 111 -20.42 29.14 -29.46
N LEU A 112 -21.45 28.39 -29.83
CA LEU A 112 -21.94 27.26 -29.03
C LEU A 112 -20.87 26.18 -28.87
N PHE A 113 -20.07 25.92 -29.91
CA PHE A 113 -18.97 24.96 -29.83
C PHE A 113 -17.88 25.43 -28.85
N GLN A 114 -17.55 26.72 -28.82
CA GLN A 114 -16.59 27.25 -27.83
C GLN A 114 -17.10 27.07 -26.39
N TYR A 115 -18.39 27.34 -26.13
CA TYR A 115 -18.99 27.10 -24.82
C TYR A 115 -19.06 25.62 -24.46
N ALA A 116 -19.35 24.75 -25.44
CA ALA A 116 -19.35 23.30 -25.23
C ALA A 116 -17.95 22.77 -24.92
N VAL A 117 -16.90 23.25 -25.60
CA VAL A 117 -15.51 22.86 -25.32
C VAL A 117 -15.09 23.34 -23.92
N LEU A 118 -15.48 24.54 -23.50
CA LEU A 118 -15.25 25.03 -22.15
C LEU A 118 -15.95 24.14 -21.09
N GLY A 119 -17.21 23.80 -21.33
CA GLY A 119 -17.99 22.90 -20.47
C GLY A 119 -17.40 21.49 -20.40
N PHE A 120 -16.94 20.95 -21.54
CA PHE A 120 -16.22 19.68 -21.63
C PHE A 120 -14.92 19.72 -20.81
N ALA A 121 -14.11 20.76 -20.98
CA ALA A 121 -12.86 20.91 -20.24
C ALA A 121 -13.08 20.97 -18.72
N PHE A 122 -14.15 21.62 -18.28
CA PHE A 122 -14.50 21.66 -16.86
C PHE A 122 -15.00 20.31 -16.34
N ALA A 123 -15.84 19.61 -17.11
CA ALA A 123 -16.28 18.25 -16.78
C ALA A 123 -15.09 17.29 -16.67
N GLU A 124 -14.16 17.33 -17.62
CA GLU A 124 -12.90 16.55 -17.58
C GLU A 124 -12.02 16.94 -16.40
N ALA A 125 -11.89 18.22 -16.07
CA ALA A 125 -11.11 18.66 -14.91
C ALA A 125 -11.64 18.05 -13.61
N THR A 126 -12.96 17.98 -13.44
CA THR A 126 -13.56 17.31 -12.26
C THR A 126 -13.36 15.80 -12.27
N GLY A 127 -13.38 15.15 -13.44
CA GLY A 127 -13.08 13.73 -13.59
C GLY A 127 -11.63 13.41 -13.26
N LEU A 128 -10.69 14.14 -13.86
CA LEU A 128 -9.27 13.99 -13.58
C LEU A 128 -8.91 14.32 -12.14
N PHE A 129 -9.63 15.24 -11.49
CA PHE A 129 -9.47 15.49 -10.06
C PHE A 129 -9.85 14.27 -9.20
N ALA A 130 -10.94 13.57 -9.53
CA ALA A 130 -11.30 12.33 -8.85
C ALA A 130 -10.26 11.22 -9.09
N LEU A 131 -9.73 11.08 -10.32
CA LEU A 131 -8.62 10.15 -10.58
C LEU A 131 -7.35 10.51 -9.83
N MET A 132 -7.02 11.80 -9.74
CA MET A 132 -5.87 12.28 -8.98
C MET A 132 -5.95 11.80 -7.52
N MET A 133 -7.13 11.93 -6.89
CA MET A 133 -7.32 11.43 -5.52
C MET A 133 -7.21 9.91 -5.42
N SER A 134 -7.74 9.16 -6.38
CA SER A 134 -7.58 7.70 -6.43
C SER A 134 -6.10 7.29 -6.53
N PHE A 135 -5.30 7.97 -7.36
CA PHE A 135 -3.86 7.68 -7.47
C PHE A 135 -3.06 8.11 -6.25
N LEU A 136 -3.44 9.21 -5.59
CA LEU A 136 -2.83 9.59 -4.32
C LEU A 136 -3.07 8.50 -3.28
N LEU A 137 -4.29 7.98 -3.22
CA LEU A 137 -4.63 6.85 -2.35
C LEU A 137 -3.89 5.56 -2.74
N LEU A 138 -3.57 5.27 -4.01
CA LEU A 138 -2.85 4.04 -4.39
C LEU A 138 -1.32 4.11 -4.28
N TYR A 139 -0.71 5.28 -4.50
CA TYR A 139 0.74 5.38 -4.66
C TYR A 139 1.43 6.24 -3.61
N VAL A 140 0.70 7.10 -2.89
CA VAL A 140 1.27 8.03 -1.91
C VAL A 140 0.85 7.69 -0.49
N ALA A 141 -0.45 7.41 -0.27
CA ALA A 141 -0.97 6.94 1.03
C ALA A 141 -0.44 5.55 1.39
#